data_AF-A0A968QA18-F1
#
_entry.id   AF-A0A968QA18-F1
#
_cell.length_a   1.000
_cell.length_b   1.000
_cell.length_c   1.000
_cell.angle_alpha   90.00
_cell.angle_beta   90.00
_cell.angle_gamma   90.00
#
_symmetry.space_group_name_H-M   'P 1'
#
loop_
_entity.id
_entity.type
_entity.pdbx_description
1 polymer ?
#
loop_
_entity_poly.entity_id
_entity_poly.type
_entity_poly.pdbx_seq_one_letter_code
_entity_poly.pdbx_strand_id
1 'polypeptide(L)'
;FVALLPDGKATENTYSLILEGCGNAIALDSQEAITIKERLKLESKHDKNGVWDREEQLRKNQPKLRKLREWIDKMKQEPPSSEKETAFEEFKQIIDAERPIGQKLYEH
;
A
#
# COMPACT_ATOMS: atom_id res chain seq x y z
N PHE A 1 0.05 -0.20 -3.14
CA PHE A 1 0.45 -0.63 -4.49
C PHE A 1 1.16 -1.96 -4.36
N VAL A 2 0.80 -2.95 -5.18
CA VAL A 2 1.43 -4.27 -5.21
C VAL A 2 1.64 -4.62 -6.68
N ALA A 3 2.87 -5.01 -7.04
CA ALA A 3 3.21 -5.42 -8.41
C ALA A 3 4.06 -6.68 -8.39
N LEU A 4 3.73 -7.62 -9.28
CA LEU A 4 4.50 -8.84 -9.51
C LEU A 4 5.05 -8.78 -10.94
N LEU A 5 6.36 -8.71 -11.08
CA LEU A 5 7.05 -8.52 -12.36
C LEU A 5 7.92 -9.73 -12.68
N PRO A 6 7.87 -10.29 -13.91
CA PRO A 6 8.83 -11.28 -14.34
C PRO A 6 10.19 -10.63 -14.56
N ASP A 7 11.26 -11.27 -14.10
CA ASP A 7 12.63 -10.80 -14.37
C ASP A 7 13.07 -11.26 -15.77
N GLY A 8 13.19 -10.31 -16.70
CA GLY A 8 13.50 -10.60 -18.11
C GLY A 8 14.95 -11.00 -18.37
N LYS A 9 15.81 -11.03 -17.34
CA LYS A 9 17.25 -11.32 -17.46
C LYS A 9 17.63 -12.72 -16.97
N ALA A 10 16.75 -13.43 -16.27
CA ALA A 10 17.05 -14.71 -15.65
C ALA A 10 16.70 -15.89 -16.56
N THR A 11 17.58 -16.89 -16.60
CA THR A 11 17.37 -18.18 -17.30
C THR A 11 16.33 -19.06 -16.61
N GLU A 12 15.99 -18.74 -15.37
CA GLU A 12 14.91 -19.35 -14.60
C GLU A 12 13.79 -18.32 -14.45
N ASN A 13 12.53 -18.77 -14.51
CA ASN A 13 11.36 -17.89 -14.36
C ASN A 13 11.28 -17.31 -12.93
N THR A 14 12.13 -16.33 -12.65
CA THR A 14 12.17 -15.60 -11.38
C THR A 14 11.26 -14.39 -11.46
N TYR A 15 10.52 -14.14 -10.37
CA TYR A 15 9.60 -13.01 -10.26
C TYR A 15 10.07 -12.06 -9.17
N SER A 16 9.80 -10.78 -9.34
CA SER A 16 10.01 -9.75 -8.33
C SER A 16 8.67 -9.24 -7.83
N LEU A 17 8.43 -9.36 -6.53
CA LEU A 17 7.28 -8.77 -5.84
C LEU A 17 7.66 -7.44 -5.22
N ILE A 18 6.92 -6.40 -5.60
CA ILE A 18 7.04 -5.04 -5.09
C ILE A 18 5.81 -4.75 -4.25
N LEU A 19 6.03 -4.38 -2.99
CA LEU A 19 4.99 -3.98 -2.04
C LEU A 19 5.19 -2.51 -1.66
N GLU A 20 4.13 -1.71 -1.71
CA GLU A 20 4.15 -0.32 -1.26
C GLU A 20 4.55 -0.24 0.22
N GLY A 21 5.54 0.60 0.52
CA GLY A 21 6.14 0.72 1.85
C GLY A 21 7.30 -0.25 2.11
N CYS A 22 7.56 -1.21 1.21
CA CYS A 22 8.74 -2.07 1.29
C CYS A 22 9.86 -1.49 0.42
N GLY A 23 11.02 -1.21 1.02
CA GLY A 23 12.13 -0.55 0.32
C GLY A 23 12.85 -1.42 -0.72
N ASN A 24 12.64 -2.75 -0.68
CA ASN A 24 13.31 -3.72 -1.54
C ASN A 24 12.31 -4.60 -2.28
N ALA A 25 12.66 -5.00 -3.50
CA ALA A 25 11.93 -6.02 -4.23
C ALA A 25 12.22 -7.41 -3.64
N ILE A 26 11.18 -8.22 -3.48
CA ILE A 26 11.29 -9.60 -3.00
C ILE A 26 11.46 -10.50 -4.21
N ALA A 27 12.60 -11.18 -4.30
CA ALA A 27 12.81 -12.22 -5.30
C ALA A 27 11.96 -13.44 -4.94
N LEU A 28 11.24 -13.94 -5.93
CA LEU A 28 10.36 -15.11 -5.82
C LEU A 28 10.74 -16.13 -6.88
N ASP A 29 10.67 -17.40 -6.50
CA ASP A 29 10.70 -18.47 -7.46
C ASP A 29 9.36 -18.63 -8.21
N SER A 30 9.33 -19.53 -9.20
CA SER A 30 8.14 -19.78 -10.00
C SER A 30 6.95 -20.29 -9.19
N GLN A 31 7.19 -21.12 -8.16
CA GLN A 31 6.15 -21.76 -7.36
C GLN A 31 5.55 -20.78 -6.34
N GLU A 32 6.40 -19.96 -5.72
CA GLU A 32 5.99 -18.85 -4.85
C GLU A 32 5.14 -17.84 -5.62
N ALA A 33 5.55 -17.48 -6.85
CA ALA A 33 4.79 -16.58 -7.69
C ALA A 33 3.42 -17.13 -8.08
N ILE A 34 3.29 -18.43 -8.34
CA ILE A 34 2.00 -19.10 -8.60
C ILE A 34 1.11 -19.02 -7.36
N THR A 35 1.64 -19.40 -6.21
CA THR A 35 0.91 -19.38 -4.93
C THR A 35 0.39 -17.99 -4.58
N ILE A 36 1.21 -16.96 -4.82
CA ILE A 36 0.85 -15.56 -4.57
C ILE A 36 -0.22 -15.08 -5.56
N LYS A 37 -0.13 -15.45 -6.85
CA LYS A 37 -1.17 -15.13 -7.85
C LYS A 37 -2.53 -15.70 -7.45
N GLU A 38 -2.57 -16.96 -7.01
CA GLU A 38 -3.80 -17.62 -6.54
C GLU A 38 -4.39 -16.92 -5.31
N ARG A 39 -3.56 -16.66 -4.28
CA ARG A 39 -4.03 -16.00 -3.05
C ARG A 39 -4.54 -14.59 -3.28
N LEU A 40 -3.89 -13.83 -4.16
CA LEU A 40 -4.29 -12.48 -4.49
C LEU A 40 -5.48 -12.42 -5.44
N LYS A 41 -5.99 -13.58 -5.92
CA LYS A 41 -7.00 -13.64 -6.98
C LYS A 41 -6.61 -12.72 -8.14
N LEU A 42 -5.32 -12.70 -8.47
CA LEU A 42 -4.83 -12.13 -9.70
C LEU A 42 -5.29 -13.10 -10.79
N GLU A 43 -6.59 -13.08 -11.10
CA GLU A 43 -7.09 -13.72 -12.28
C GLU A 43 -6.22 -13.20 -13.41
N SER A 44 -5.57 -14.12 -14.11
CA SER A 44 -4.85 -13.79 -15.31
C SER A 44 -5.90 -13.35 -16.33
N LYS A 45 -6.35 -12.11 -16.22
CA LYS A 45 -6.68 -11.31 -17.39
C LYS A 45 -5.34 -11.08 -18.08
N HIS A 46 -4.81 -12.16 -18.65
CA HIS A 46 -3.98 -12.07 -19.81
C HIS A 46 -4.89 -11.43 -20.85
N ASP A 47 -4.87 -10.09 -20.88
CA ASP A 47 -5.01 -9.39 -22.13
C ASP A 47 -3.79 -9.81 -22.95
N LYS A 48 -3.90 -11.00 -23.55
CA LYS A 48 -3.01 -11.48 -24.58
C LYS A 48 -3.11 -10.41 -25.66
N ASN A 49 -2.04 -9.63 -25.84
CA ASN A 49 -1.86 -8.56 -26.84
C ASN A 49 -1.89 -7.09 -26.34
N GLY A 50 -1.68 -6.83 -25.05
CA GLY A 50 -1.36 -5.47 -24.61
C GLY A 50 0.14 -5.27 -24.46
N VAL A 51 0.83 -4.68 -25.46
CA VAL A 51 2.13 -4.06 -25.21
C VAL A 51 1.92 -3.10 -24.03
N TRP A 52 2.57 -3.36 -22.89
CA TRP A 52 2.49 -2.48 -21.72
C TRP A 52 3.22 -1.18 -22.08
N ASP A 53 2.52 -0.28 -22.75
CA ASP A 53 3.03 1.04 -23.05
C ASP A 53 2.85 1.93 -21.82
N ARG A 54 3.99 2.28 -21.22
CA ARG A 54 4.08 3.13 -20.05
C ARG A 54 3.37 4.47 -20.28
N GLU A 55 3.51 5.04 -21.48
CA GLU A 55 2.95 6.35 -21.79
C GLU A 55 1.43 6.29 -21.89
N GLU A 56 0.88 5.27 -22.56
CA GLU A 56 -0.56 5.07 -22.63
C GLU A 56 -1.18 4.75 -21.25
N GLN A 57 -0.50 3.98 -20.41
CA GLN A 57 -0.95 3.71 -19.04
C GLN A 57 -0.93 4.97 -18.17
N LEU A 58 0.13 5.79 -18.29
CA LEU A 58 0.19 7.09 -17.61
C LEU A 58 -0.95 7.99 -18.07
N ARG A 59 -1.23 8.06 -19.38
CA ARG A 59 -2.35 8.82 -19.94
C ARG A 59 -3.70 8.35 -19.37
N LYS A 60 -3.94 7.03 -19.34
CA LYS A 60 -5.18 6.45 -18.77
C LYS A 60 -5.32 6.72 -17.26
N ASN A 61 -4.20 6.85 -16.54
CA ASN A 61 -4.18 7.07 -15.10
C ASN A 61 -4.18 8.56 -14.70
N GLN A 62 -3.95 9.51 -15.62
CA GLN A 62 -4.00 10.96 -15.35
C GLN A 62 -5.26 11.40 -14.58
N PRO A 63 -6.49 10.96 -14.94
CA PRO A 63 -7.69 11.38 -14.20
C PRO A 63 -7.72 10.87 -12.76
N LYS A 64 -7.17 9.66 -12.51
CA LYS A 64 -7.08 9.07 -11.17
C LYS A 64 -6.04 9.81 -10.32
N LEU A 65 -4.91 10.17 -10.92
CA LEU A 65 -3.88 10.98 -10.27
C LEU A 65 -4.41 12.37 -9.88
N ARG A 66 -5.23 12.99 -10.74
CA ARG A 66 -5.88 14.27 -10.43
C ARG A 66 -6.82 14.15 -9.22
N LYS A 67 -7.69 13.14 -9.19
CA LYS A 67 -8.58 12.89 -8.05
C LYS A 67 -7.80 12.63 -6.76
N LEU A 68 -6.72 11.87 -6.85
CA LEU A 68 -5.84 11.62 -5.71
C LEU A 68 -5.22 12.93 -5.20
N ARG A 69 -4.79 13.81 -6.11
CA ARG A 69 -4.25 15.11 -5.75
C ARG A 69 -5.27 15.99 -5.04
N GLU A 70 -6.48 16.08 -5.59
CA GLU A 70 -7.60 16.81 -4.98
C GLU A 70 -7.92 16.29 -3.57
N TRP A 71 -7.89 14.96 -3.38
CA TRP A 71 -8.12 14.35 -2.08
C TRP A 71 -7.01 14.67 -1.07
N ILE A 72 -5.74 14.61 -1.49
CA ILE A 72 -4.60 14.99 -0.64
C ILE A 72 -4.69 16.46 -0.25
N ASP A 73 -5.00 17.35 -1.19
CA ASP A 73 -5.09 18.78 -0.92
C ASP A 73 -6.26 19.08 0.03
N LYS A 74 -7.39 18.37 -0.11
CA LYS A 74 -8.51 18.45 0.84
C LYS A 74 -8.12 17.98 2.24
N MET A 75 -7.41 16.85 2.35
CA MET A 75 -6.95 16.31 3.64
C MET A 75 -5.92 17.23 4.33
N LYS A 76 -5.08 17.92 3.55
CA LYS A 76 -4.13 18.91 4.09
C LYS A 76 -4.79 20.21 4.55
N GLN A 77 -5.90 20.58 3.92
CA GLN A 77 -6.66 21.78 4.29
C GLN A 77 -7.66 21.53 5.40
N GLU A 78 -8.01 20.27 5.69
CA GLU A 78 -8.77 19.91 6.87
C GLU A 78 -7.89 20.21 8.10
N PRO A 79 -8.23 21.22 8.93
CA PRO A 79 -7.51 21.41 10.18
C PRO A 79 -7.60 20.11 10.99
N PRO A 80 -6.61 19.80 11.85
CA PRO A 80 -6.79 18.72 12.81
C PRO A 80 -8.12 18.98 13.53
N SER A 81 -9.11 18.13 13.29
CA SER A 81 -10.43 18.34 13.88
C SER A 81 -10.25 18.36 15.38
N SER A 82 -10.72 19.41 16.05
CA SER A 82 -10.67 19.49 17.51
C SER A 82 -11.33 18.27 18.14
N GLU A 83 -12.33 17.69 17.47
CA GLU A 83 -12.99 16.44 17.88
C GLU A 83 -12.04 15.22 17.82
N LYS A 84 -11.16 15.16 16.82
CA LYS A 84 -10.14 14.09 16.70
C LYS A 84 -9.08 14.24 17.79
N GLU A 85 -8.72 15.48 18.12
CA GLU A 85 -7.78 15.77 19.20
C GLU A 85 -8.36 15.40 20.57
N THR A 86 -9.60 15.80 20.85
CA THR A 86 -10.30 15.39 22.09
C THR A 86 -10.49 13.88 22.17
N ALA A 87 -10.88 13.22 21.08
CA ALA A 87 -11.03 11.77 21.05
C ALA A 87 -9.69 11.05 21.29
N PHE A 88 -8.59 11.62 20.82
CA PHE A 88 -7.26 11.08 21.07
C PHE A 88 -6.81 11.27 22.53
N GLU A 89 -7.13 12.42 23.14
CA GLU A 89 -6.90 12.63 24.58
C GLU A 89 -7.70 11.64 25.44
N GLU A 90 -8.98 11.45 25.15
CA GLU A 90 -9.83 10.47 25.83
C GLU A 90 -9.27 9.04 25.68
N PHE A 91 -8.84 8.68 24.47
CA PHE A 91 -8.21 7.39 24.22
C PHE A 91 -6.95 7.18 25.06
N LYS A 92 -6.06 8.19 25.16
CA LYS A 92 -4.86 8.12 25.99
C LYS A 92 -5.20 7.84 27.46
N GLN A 93 -6.20 8.55 27.99
CA GLN A 93 -6.67 8.37 29.37
C GLN A 93 -7.23 6.96 29.61
N ILE A 94 -8.02 6.42 28.67
CA ILE A 94 -8.58 5.07 28.78
C ILE A 94 -7.46 4.02 28.80
N ILE A 95 -6.52 4.10 27.87
CA ILE A 95 -5.42 3.13 27.77
C ILE A 95 -4.55 3.16 29.03
N ASP A 96 -4.27 4.33 29.58
CA ASP A 96 -3.47 4.44 30.81
C ASP A 96 -4.26 4.07 32.07
N ALA A 97 -5.59 4.20 32.08
CA ALA A 97 -6.45 3.72 33.17
C ALA A 97 -6.54 2.18 33.22
N GLU A 98 -6.48 1.52 32.06
CA GLU A 98 -6.48 0.05 31.97
C GLU A 98 -5.10 -0.57 32.27
N ARG A 99 -4.03 0.24 32.29
CA ARG A 99 -2.66 -0.24 32.50
C ARG A 99 -2.24 -0.21 33.98
N PRO A 100 -1.42 -1.20 34.41
CA PRO A 100 -0.83 -1.17 35.74
C PRO A 100 0.03 0.07 35.99
N ILE A 101 0.08 0.51 37.25
CA ILE A 101 0.90 1.63 37.70
C ILE A 101 2.37 1.37 37.33
N GLY A 102 2.99 2.32 36.61
CA GLY A 102 4.37 2.21 36.10
C GLY A 102 4.51 1.69 34.67
N GLN A 103 3.42 1.31 33.99
CA GLN A 103 3.41 0.89 32.57
C GLN A 103 2.58 1.81 31.67
N LYS A 104 2.23 2.99 32.17
CA LYS A 104 1.50 4.01 31.43
C LYS A 104 2.35 4.53 30.28
N LEU A 105 1.70 4.78 29.15
CA LEU A 105 2.34 5.05 27.87
C LEU A 105 2.30 6.55 27.52
N TYR A 106 1.31 7.28 28.03
CA TYR A 106 1.02 8.64 27.59
C TYR A 106 1.03 9.69 28.70
N GLU A 107 1.27 9.30 29.96
CA GLU A 107 1.53 10.26 31.05
C GLU A 107 2.88 10.98 30.87
N HIS A 108 2.86 12.30 31.02
CA HIS A 108 4.03 13.18 31.14
C HIS A 108 4.25 13.58 32.60
#